data_AF-A0A1Y0H972-F1
#
_entry.id   AF-A0A1Y0H972-F1
#
_cell.length_a   1.000
_cell.length_b   1.000
_cell.length_c   1.000
_cell.angle_alpha   90.00
_cell.angle_beta   90.00
_cell.angle_gamma   90.00
#
_symmetry.space_group_name_H-M   'P 1'
#
loop_
_entity.id
_entity.type
_entity.pdbx_description
1 polymer ?
#
loop_
_entity_poly.entity_id
_entity_poly.type
_entity_poly.pdbx_seq_one_letter_code
_entity_poly.pdbx_strand_id
1 'polypeptide(L)'
;MSEMDRPDIVKELCRLSSQLEETLAGSGEDTDVRDRVSGVLQNLLLEGDLNTKIGLTFGVLNPMVNMRIRSALKEFARSATVREFVGQIDADQRIAILKDALTHDKIVSARGTPMTEILGEWV
;
A
#
# COMPACT_ATOMS: atom_id res chain seq x y z
N MET A 1 -11.40 -17.82 12.51
CA MET A 1 -11.68 -16.37 12.53
C MET A 1 -12.27 -16.01 11.18
N SER A 2 -13.56 -15.65 11.15
CA SER A 2 -14.29 -15.34 9.92
C SER A 2 -13.80 -14.02 9.31
N GLU A 3 -13.92 -13.85 7.99
CA GLU A 3 -13.56 -12.64 7.21
C GLU A 3 -14.19 -11.32 7.70
N MET A 4 -15.07 -11.35 8.70
CA MET A 4 -15.87 -10.22 9.17
C MET A 4 -15.14 -9.23 10.10
N ASP A 5 -13.94 -9.53 10.60
CA ASP A 5 -13.24 -8.66 11.59
C ASP A 5 -12.00 -7.92 11.06
N ARG A 6 -11.74 -7.91 9.74
CA ARG A 6 -10.60 -7.13 9.21
C ARG A 6 -10.89 -5.64 9.31
N PRO A 7 -10.00 -4.83 9.95
CA PRO A 7 -10.12 -3.37 9.92
C PRO A 7 -10.27 -2.88 8.48
N ASP A 8 -11.12 -1.89 8.23
CA ASP A 8 -11.43 -1.49 6.85
C ASP A 8 -10.19 -1.00 6.08
N ILE A 9 -9.19 -0.46 6.79
CA ILE A 9 -7.88 -0.13 6.21
C ILE A 9 -7.13 -1.36 5.68
N VAL A 10 -7.23 -2.51 6.36
CA VAL A 10 -6.58 -3.76 5.93
C VAL A 10 -7.25 -4.27 4.65
N LYS A 11 -8.57 -4.12 4.52
CA LYS A 11 -9.27 -4.48 3.27
C LYS A 11 -8.83 -3.60 2.10
N GLU A 12 -8.67 -2.30 2.34
CA GLU A 12 -8.16 -1.40 1.30
C GLU A 12 -6.70 -1.68 0.93
N LEU A 13 -5.87 -2.05 1.90
CA LEU A 13 -4.50 -2.47 1.65
C LEU A 13 -4.45 -3.80 0.87
N CYS A 14 -5.34 -4.76 1.13
CA CYS A 14 -5.50 -5.98 0.31
C CYS A 14 -5.89 -5.66 -1.14
N ARG A 15 -6.82 -4.73 -1.34
CA ARG A 15 -7.21 -4.27 -2.69
C ARG A 15 -6.02 -3.65 -3.42
N LEU A 16 -5.30 -2.74 -2.75
CA LEU A 16 -4.10 -2.12 -3.30
C LEU A 16 -3.02 -3.16 -3.61
N SER A 17 -2.77 -4.11 -2.70
CA SER A 17 -1.81 -5.20 -2.87
C SER A 17 -2.07 -5.98 -4.16
N SER A 18 -3.34 -6.30 -4.43
CA SER A 18 -3.75 -7.01 -5.64
C SER A 18 -3.46 -6.20 -6.91
N GLN A 19 -3.78 -4.90 -6.91
CA GLN A 19 -3.51 -4.02 -8.06
C GLN A 19 -2.00 -3.88 -8.33
N LEU A 20 -1.19 -3.79 -7.27
CA LEU A 20 0.26 -3.68 -7.37
C LEU A 20 0.89 -4.98 -7.86
N GLU A 21 0.45 -6.14 -7.35
CA GLU A 21 0.92 -7.44 -7.81
C GLU A 21 0.65 -7.62 -9.31
N GLU A 22 -0.57 -7.33 -9.78
CA GLU A 22 -0.92 -7.41 -11.20
C GLU A 22 -0.11 -6.45 -12.07
N THR A 23 0.18 -5.25 -11.55
CA THR A 23 0.91 -4.21 -12.29
C THR A 23 2.40 -4.51 -12.37
N LEU A 24 2.98 -5.09 -11.32
CA LEU A 24 4.39 -5.43 -11.24
C LEU A 24 4.70 -6.81 -11.83
N ALA A 25 3.74 -7.73 -11.87
CA ALA A 25 3.91 -9.06 -12.45
C ALA A 25 4.31 -8.97 -13.93
N GLY A 26 5.46 -9.56 -14.27
CA GLY A 26 5.97 -9.59 -15.65
C GLY A 26 6.44 -8.24 -16.19
N SER A 27 6.47 -7.19 -15.36
CA SER A 27 6.92 -5.85 -15.76
C SER A 27 8.45 -5.74 -15.87
N GLY A 28 9.20 -6.64 -15.20
CA GLY A 28 10.65 -6.56 -15.09
C GLY A 28 11.15 -5.41 -14.21
N GLU A 29 10.26 -4.73 -13.49
CA GLU A 29 10.61 -3.59 -12.64
C GLU A 29 11.40 -4.03 -11.40
N ASP A 30 12.40 -3.20 -11.07
CA ASP A 30 13.40 -3.46 -10.04
C ASP A 30 12.86 -3.24 -8.61
N THR A 31 13.59 -3.78 -7.65
CA THR A 31 13.44 -3.57 -6.20
C THR A 31 13.28 -2.08 -5.87
N ASP A 32 14.00 -1.19 -6.57
CA ASP A 32 13.88 0.26 -6.42
C ASP A 32 12.46 0.82 -6.60
N VAL A 33 11.68 0.27 -7.53
CA VAL A 33 10.29 0.72 -7.77
C VAL A 33 9.42 0.32 -6.58
N ARG A 34 9.62 -0.90 -6.07
CA ARG A 34 8.89 -1.45 -4.93
C ARG A 34 9.19 -0.66 -3.66
N ASP A 35 10.46 -0.35 -3.41
CA ASP A 35 10.90 0.46 -2.28
C ASP A 35 10.30 1.86 -2.30
N ARG A 36 10.23 2.51 -3.47
CA ARG A 36 9.60 3.83 -3.60
C ARG A 36 8.10 3.78 -3.37
N VAL A 37 7.43 2.72 -3.81
CA VAL A 37 5.99 2.52 -3.54
C VAL A 37 5.78 2.30 -2.04
N SER A 38 6.61 1.48 -1.40
CA SER A 38 6.61 1.26 0.05
C SER A 38 6.78 2.58 0.82
N GLY A 39 7.77 3.40 0.44
CA GLY A 39 8.00 4.71 1.06
C GLY A 39 6.81 5.68 0.91
N VAL A 40 6.13 5.68 -0.24
CA VAL A 40 4.90 6.48 -0.42
C VAL A 40 3.79 6.02 0.53
N LEU A 41 3.63 4.70 0.73
CA LEU A 41 2.63 4.18 1.64
C LEU A 41 2.98 4.44 3.11
N GLN A 42 4.24 4.34 3.48
CA GLN A 42 4.72 4.66 4.82
C GLN A 42 4.49 6.14 5.15
N ASN A 43 4.83 7.06 4.26
CA ASN A 43 4.58 8.51 4.48
C ASN A 43 3.07 8.80 4.60
N LEU A 44 2.26 8.18 3.74
CA LEU A 44 0.81 8.38 3.78
C LEU A 44 0.18 7.85 5.09
N LEU A 45 0.54 6.63 5.49
CA LEU A 45 -0.17 5.91 6.55
C LEU A 45 0.46 6.07 7.94
N LEU A 46 1.78 6.11 8.01
CA LEU A 46 2.52 6.25 9.27
C LEU A 46 2.66 7.72 9.63
N GLU A 47 3.21 8.54 8.72
CA GLU A 47 3.39 9.98 8.96
C GLU A 47 2.08 10.76 8.83
N GLY A 48 1.07 10.17 8.18
CA GLY A 48 -0.23 10.79 7.97
C GLY A 48 -0.22 11.90 6.92
N ASP A 49 0.76 11.90 6.01
CA ASP A 49 0.88 12.92 4.99
C ASP A 49 -0.09 12.65 3.83
N LEU A 50 -1.31 13.18 3.95
CA LEU A 50 -2.32 13.17 2.87
C LEU A 50 -1.86 13.96 1.62
N ASN A 51 -0.82 14.78 1.72
CA ASN A 51 -0.19 15.48 0.61
C ASN A 51 1.02 14.73 0.05
N THR A 52 1.24 13.48 0.47
CA THR A 52 2.33 12.64 -0.02
C THR A 52 2.42 12.76 -1.53
N LYS A 53 3.61 13.05 -2.04
CA LYS A 53 3.84 13.29 -3.47
C LYS A 53 3.79 11.97 -4.26
N ILE A 54 2.58 11.44 -4.46
CA ILE A 54 2.24 10.38 -5.43
C ILE A 54 2.45 10.88 -6.89
N GLY A 55 3.07 12.05 -7.07
CA GLY A 55 3.47 12.63 -8.34
C GLY A 55 4.90 12.31 -8.78
N LEU A 56 5.72 11.69 -7.93
CA LEU A 56 7.11 11.38 -8.26
C LEU A 56 7.19 10.23 -9.27
N THR A 57 8.13 10.32 -10.19
CA THR A 57 8.46 9.24 -11.12
C THR A 57 9.09 8.10 -10.32
N PHE A 58 8.47 6.92 -10.31
CA PHE A 58 8.99 5.77 -9.56
C PHE A 58 10.25 5.15 -10.18
N GLY A 59 10.88 5.79 -11.18
CA GLY A 59 12.07 5.26 -11.87
C GLY A 59 11.74 4.11 -12.85
N VAL A 60 10.45 3.85 -13.05
CA VAL A 60 9.91 2.77 -13.88
C VAL A 60 10.31 2.96 -15.34
N LEU A 61 10.84 1.90 -15.96
CA LEU A 61 11.21 1.93 -17.38
C LEU A 61 9.98 1.93 -18.27
N ASN A 62 8.90 1.26 -17.84
CA ASN A 62 7.64 1.22 -18.56
C ASN A 62 6.67 2.34 -18.11
N PRO A 63 6.34 3.33 -18.97
CA PRO A 63 5.42 4.42 -18.62
C PRO A 63 4.02 3.96 -18.23
N MET A 64 3.54 2.83 -18.79
CA MET A 64 2.24 2.26 -18.46
C MET A 64 2.21 1.71 -17.04
N VAL A 65 3.27 1.02 -16.62
CA VAL A 65 3.42 0.49 -15.27
C VAL A 65 3.46 1.65 -14.27
N ASN A 66 4.22 2.70 -14.56
CA ASN A 66 4.27 3.93 -13.75
C ASN A 66 2.87 4.55 -13.59
N MET A 67 2.12 4.68 -14.70
CA MET A 67 0.78 5.24 -14.67
C MET A 67 -0.18 4.40 -13.82
N ARG A 68 -0.12 3.08 -13.93
CA ARG A 68 -0.97 2.16 -13.15
C ARG A 68 -0.66 2.21 -11.66
N ILE A 69 0.60 2.13 -11.26
CA ILE A 69 1.04 2.29 -9.86
C ILE A 69 0.52 3.63 -9.31
N ARG A 70 0.74 4.70 -10.07
CA ARG A 70 0.32 6.04 -9.66
C ARG A 70 -1.18 6.18 -9.50
N SER A 71 -1.96 5.60 -10.40
CA SER A 71 -3.42 5.60 -10.31
C SER A 71 -3.89 4.81 -9.09
N ALA A 72 -3.35 3.60 -8.87
CA ALA A 72 -3.69 2.77 -7.72
C ALA A 72 -3.41 3.48 -6.39
N LEU A 73 -2.24 4.11 -6.25
CA LEU A 73 -1.88 4.87 -5.05
C LEU A 73 -2.76 6.11 -4.84
N LYS A 74 -3.12 6.83 -5.91
CA LYS A 74 -4.02 7.98 -5.83
C LYS A 74 -5.43 7.57 -5.43
N GLU A 75 -5.94 6.48 -5.98
CA GLU A 75 -7.25 5.93 -5.61
C GLU A 75 -7.27 5.50 -4.15
N PHE A 76 -6.23 4.79 -3.71
CA PHE A 76 -6.05 4.39 -2.31
C PHE A 76 -6.06 5.61 -1.38
N ALA A 77 -5.21 6.62 -1.63
CA ALA A 77 -5.12 7.82 -0.80
C ALA A 77 -6.43 8.66 -0.77
N ARG A 78 -7.27 8.55 -1.80
CA ARG A 78 -8.55 9.26 -1.89
C ARG A 78 -9.71 8.53 -1.23
N SER A 79 -9.55 7.26 -0.86
CA SER A 79 -10.63 6.50 -0.24
C SER A 79 -11.02 7.13 1.10
N ALA A 80 -12.32 7.13 1.41
CA ALA A 80 -12.81 7.65 2.69
C ALA A 80 -12.15 6.92 3.86
N THR A 81 -12.06 5.59 3.77
CA THR A 81 -11.41 4.71 4.75
C THR A 81 -9.97 5.14 5.04
N VAL A 82 -9.15 5.40 4.02
CA VAL A 82 -7.75 5.80 4.22
C VAL A 82 -7.67 7.20 4.83
N ARG A 83 -8.52 8.13 4.37
CA ARG A 83 -8.54 9.50 4.90
C ARG A 83 -9.03 9.56 6.35
N GLU A 84 -10.01 8.74 6.72
CA GLU A 84 -10.47 8.59 8.10
C GLU A 84 -9.39 7.93 8.97
N PHE A 85 -8.81 6.82 8.49
CA PHE A 85 -7.72 6.15 9.18
C PHE A 85 -6.56 7.10 9.47
N VAL A 86 -6.11 7.86 8.48
CA VAL A 86 -5.01 8.82 8.61
C VAL A 86 -5.40 10.06 9.43
N GLY A 87 -6.60 10.59 9.21
CA GLY A 87 -7.03 11.88 9.77
C GLY A 87 -7.63 11.82 11.17
N GLN A 88 -8.08 10.64 11.64
CA GLN A 88 -8.81 10.50 12.89
C GLN A 88 -8.15 9.55 13.89
N ILE A 89 -7.28 8.64 13.45
CA ILE A 89 -6.59 7.70 14.33
C ILE A 89 -5.20 8.24 14.64
N ASP A 90 -4.80 8.21 15.91
CA ASP A 90 -3.47 8.67 16.35
C ASP A 90 -2.33 7.84 15.73
N ALA A 91 -1.18 8.47 15.50
CA ALA A 91 -0.05 7.86 14.81
C ALA A 91 0.39 6.52 15.44
N ASP A 92 0.53 6.47 16.77
CA ASP A 92 0.92 5.26 17.49
C ASP A 92 -0.08 4.11 17.27
N GLN A 93 -1.37 4.42 17.25
CA GLN A 93 -2.42 3.43 17.03
C GLN A 93 -2.44 2.96 15.56
N ARG A 94 -2.24 3.87 14.59
CA ARG A 94 -2.10 3.50 13.18
C ARG A 94 -0.92 2.54 12.97
N ILE A 95 0.24 2.88 13.55
CA ILE A 95 1.45 2.05 13.49
C ILE A 95 1.18 0.68 14.12
N ALA A 96 0.54 0.62 15.29
CA ALA A 96 0.22 -0.64 15.95
C ALA A 96 -0.70 -1.53 15.10
N ILE A 97 -1.75 -0.95 14.49
CA ILE A 97 -2.68 -1.66 13.60
C ILE A 97 -1.95 -2.22 12.38
N LEU A 98 -1.11 -1.40 11.74
CA LEU A 98 -0.39 -1.80 10.53
C LEU A 98 0.68 -2.85 10.83
N LYS A 99 1.43 -2.70 11.94
CA LYS A 99 2.40 -3.70 12.38
C LYS A 99 1.73 -5.03 12.70
N ASP A 100 0.59 -5.02 13.40
CA ASP A 100 -0.17 -6.25 13.65
C ASP A 100 -0.63 -6.90 12.35
N ALA A 101 -1.13 -6.11 11.40
CA ALA A 101 -1.62 -6.63 10.13
C ALA A 101 -0.51 -7.21 9.24
N LEU A 102 0.67 -6.60 9.24
CA LEU A 102 1.85 -7.08 8.49
C LEU A 102 2.46 -8.32 9.15
N THR A 103 2.63 -8.33 10.47
CA THR A 103 3.25 -9.46 11.21
C THR A 103 2.45 -10.75 11.07
N HIS A 104 1.14 -10.65 10.90
CA HIS A 104 0.23 -11.80 10.79
C HIS A 104 -0.27 -12.03 9.36
N ASP A 105 0.42 -11.50 8.34
CA ASP A 105 0.08 -11.64 6.92
C ASP A 105 -1.41 -11.40 6.61
N LYS A 106 -2.01 -10.40 7.25
CA LYS A 106 -3.41 -10.03 7.02
C LYS A 106 -3.59 -9.20 5.75
N ILE A 107 -2.51 -8.56 5.28
CA ILE A 107 -2.49 -7.75 4.06
C ILE A 107 -1.94 -8.60 2.90
N VAL A 108 -2.84 -9.35 2.29
CA VAL A 108 -2.54 -10.24 1.16
C VAL A 108 -3.25 -9.79 -0.11
N SER A 109 -2.67 -10.10 -1.27
CA SER A 109 -3.33 -9.93 -2.56
C SER A 109 -4.46 -10.94 -2.77
N ALA A 110 -5.24 -10.77 -3.84
CA ALA A 110 -6.25 -11.73 -4.28
C ALA A 110 -5.69 -13.12 -4.60
N ARG A 111 -4.38 -13.23 -4.87
CA ARG A 111 -3.67 -14.50 -5.07
C ARG A 111 -3.13 -15.12 -3.78
N GLY A 112 -3.26 -14.41 -2.66
CA GLY A 112 -2.73 -14.81 -1.36
C GLY A 112 -1.29 -14.38 -1.12
N THR A 113 -0.69 -13.58 -2.01
CA THR A 113 0.69 -13.09 -1.86
C THR A 113 0.74 -11.99 -0.80
N PRO A 114 1.56 -12.11 0.26
CA PRO A 114 1.74 -11.05 1.24
C PRO A 114 2.24 -9.75 0.60
N MET A 115 1.76 -8.60 1.09
CA MET A 115 2.21 -7.29 0.60
C MET A 115 3.72 -7.09 0.76
N THR A 116 4.33 -7.68 1.80
CA THR A 116 5.78 -7.66 2.03
C THR A 116 6.57 -8.38 0.93
N GLU A 117 6.02 -9.42 0.31
CA GLU A 117 6.64 -10.09 -0.83
C GLU A 117 6.50 -9.26 -2.13
N ILE A 118 5.42 -8.48 -2.25
CA ILE A 118 5.15 -7.64 -3.42
C ILE A 118 6.00 -6.35 -3.38
N LEU A 119 6.06 -5.68 -2.24
CA LEU A 119 6.64 -4.35 -2.09
C LEU A 119 7.95 -4.31 -1.30
N GLY A 120 8.39 -5.43 -0.73
CA GLY A 120 9.51 -5.46 0.20
C GLY A 120 9.08 -5.18 1.63
N GLU A 121 10.06 -5.21 2.54
CA GLU A 121 9.83 -4.99 3.97
C GLU A 121 9.40 -3.54 4.24
N TRP A 122 8.55 -3.39 5.25
CA TRP A 122 8.16 -2.09 5.78
C TRP A 122 9.00 -1.81 7.04
N VAL A 123 9.55 -0.61 7.15
CA VAL A 123 10.47 -0.21 8.24
C VAL A 123 9.69 0.31 9.45
#